data_AF-A0A960QW81-F1
#
_entry.id   AF-A0A960QW81-F1
#
_cell.length_a   1.000
_cell.length_b   1.000
_cell.length_c   1.000
_cell.angle_alpha   90.00
_cell.angle_beta   90.00
_cell.angle_gamma   90.00
#
_symmetry.space_group_name_H-M   'P 1'
#
loop_
_entity.id
_entity.type
_entity.pdbx_description
1 polymer ?
#
loop_
_entity_poly.entity_id
_entity_poly.type
_entity_poly.pdbx_seq_one_letter_code
_entity_poly.pdbx_strand_id
1 'polypeptide(L)' 'VFKEYECWIVPSKQLFLKLDSLGLHEDKTGVHLHLQLWQEKHVILKTDAILRRDPVFIAGPNWGDGRLILVLKLGKDRTP' A
#
# COMPACT_ATOMS: atom_id res chain seq x y z
N VAL A 1 -8.59 -7.08 -23.03
CA VAL A 1 -7.43 -6.24 -22.68
C VAL A 1 -6.91 -6.72 -21.34
N PHE A 2 -5.75 -7.38 -21.31
CA PHE A 2 -5.12 -7.83 -20.07
C PHE A 2 -4.64 -6.58 -19.32
N LYS A 3 -5.28 -6.24 -18.20
CA LYS A 3 -4.69 -5.32 -17.23
C LYS A 3 -3.61 -6.12 -16.51
N GLU A 4 -2.35 -5.72 -16.66
CA GLU A 4 -1.28 -6.24 -15.83
C GLU A 4 -1.54 -5.79 -14.39
N TYR A 5 -2.01 -6.72 -13.56
CA TYR A 5 -2.17 -6.49 -12.13
C TYR A 5 -0.83 -6.75 -11.49
N GLU A 6 -0.05 -5.70 -11.25
CA GLU A 6 1.12 -5.80 -10.40
C GLU A 6 0.67 -5.96 -8.94
N CYS A 7 1.20 -6.99 -8.29
CA CYS A 7 0.94 -7.30 -6.89
C CYS A 7 2.27 -7.40 -6.16
N TRP A 8 2.42 -6.62 -5.10
CA TRP A 8 3.60 -6.62 -4.25
C TRP A 8 3.23 -7.07 -2.84
N ILE A 9 4.08 -7.92 -2.26
CA ILE A 9 3.99 -8.33 -0.87
C ILE A 9 5.26 -7.88 -0.16
N VAL A 10 5.10 -7.08 0.88
CA VAL A 10 6.19 -6.57 1.71
C VAL A 10 6.12 -7.29 3.06
N PRO A 11 6.94 -8.34 3.27
CA PRO A 11 6.92 -9.11 4.50
C PRO A 11 7.69 -8.43 5.64
N SER A 12 7.26 -8.70 6.87
CA SER A 12 8.00 -8.45 8.11
C SER A 12 7.84 -9.63 9.06
N LYS A 13 8.39 -9.55 10.27
CA LYS A 13 8.31 -10.64 11.27
C LYS A 13 6.87 -10.97 11.70
N GLN A 14 5.98 -9.98 11.74
CA GLN A 14 4.61 -10.13 12.28
C GLN A 14 3.54 -9.62 11.32
N LEU A 15 3.90 -8.69 10.44
CA LEU A 15 2.99 -8.01 9.53
C LEU A 15 3.39 -8.25 8.08
N PHE A 16 2.42 -8.39 7.20
CA PHE A 16 2.63 -8.38 5.75
C PHE A 16 1.77 -7.29 5.15
N LEU A 17 2.38 -6.42 4.35
CA LEU A 17 1.65 -5.43 3.56
C LEU A 17 1.52 -5.95 2.13
N LYS A 18 0.29 -6.13 1.67
CA LYS A 18 -0.02 -6.45 0.28
C LYS A 18 -0.50 -5.18 -0.42
N LEU A 19 0.02 -4.94 -1.62
CA LEU A 19 -0.40 -3.87 -2.50
C LEU A 19 -0.81 -4.47 -3.85
N ASP A 20 -2.03 -4.22 -4.28
CA ASP A 20 -2.51 -4.56 -5.62
C ASP A 20 -2.67 -3.27 -6.43
N SER A 21 -1.98 -3.16 -7.58
CA SER A 21 -2.15 -2.05 -8.52
C SER A 21 -3.43 -2.24 -9.33
N LEU A 22 -4.34 -1.27 -9.27
CA LEU A 22 -5.57 -1.24 -10.07
C LEU A 22 -5.40 -0.46 -11.38
N GLY A 23 -4.19 0.06 -11.62
CA GLY A 23 -3.82 0.89 -12.76
C GLY A 23 -3.83 2.39 -12.44
N LEU A 24 -3.76 3.20 -13.49
CA LEU A 24 -3.81 4.65 -13.37
C LEU A 24 -5.16 5.12 -12.81
N HIS A 25 -5.11 6.13 -11.95
CA HIS A 25 -6.29 6.86 -11.51
C HIS A 25 -6.95 7.60 -12.70
N GLU A 26 -8.24 7.93 -12.60
CA GLU A 26 -9.03 8.49 -13.72
C GLU A 26 -8.43 9.78 -14.30
N ASP A 27 -7.86 10.62 -13.43
CA ASP A 27 -7.19 11.87 -13.80
C ASP A 27 -5.77 11.68 -14.39
N LYS A 28 -5.27 10.44 -14.45
CA LYS A 28 -3.91 10.06 -14.88
C LYS A 28 -2.78 10.69 -14.04
N THR A 29 -3.07 11.21 -12.85
CA THR A 29 -2.07 11.88 -11.99
C THR A 29 -1.44 10.96 -10.94
N GLY A 30 -1.90 9.71 -10.86
CA GLY A 30 -1.41 8.74 -9.88
C GLY A 30 -1.84 7.32 -10.19
N VAL A 31 -1.47 6.40 -9.30
CA VAL A 31 -1.81 4.98 -9.38
C VAL A 31 -2.82 4.65 -8.28
N HIS A 32 -3.91 3.99 -8.65
CA HIS A 32 -4.88 3.49 -7.69
C HIS A 32 -4.39 2.15 -7.13
N LEU A 33 -4.25 2.07 -5.81
CA LEU A 33 -3.75 0.91 -5.09
C LEU A 33 -4.82 0.39 -4.14
N HIS A 34 -4.99 -0.92 -4.11
CA HIS A 34 -5.65 -1.60 -3.00
C HIS A 34 -4.59 -2.09 -2.01
N LEU A 35 -4.75 -1.74 -0.73
CA LEU A 35 -3.82 -2.12 0.33
C LEU A 35 -4.49 -3.07 1.32
N GLN A 36 -3.72 -4.07 1.73
CA GLN A 36 -4.13 -4.97 2.81
C GLN A 36 -2.97 -5.15 3.78
N LEU A 37 -3.22 -4.91 5.07
CA LEU A 37 -2.31 -5.27 6.12
C LEU A 37 -2.76 -6.60 6.74
N TRP A 38 -1.86 -7.56 6.76
CA TRP A 38 -2.07 -8.88 7.31
C TRP A 38 -1.24 -9.06 8.56
N GLN A 39 -1.82 -9.71 9.56
CA GLN A 39 -1.12 -10.28 10.70
C GLN A 39 -1.35 -11.78 10.68
N GLU A 40 -0.26 -12.56 10.57
CA GLU A 40 -0.34 -13.99 10.31
C GLU A 40 -1.19 -14.32 9.08
N LYS A 41 -2.41 -14.86 9.26
CA LYS A 41 -3.36 -15.23 8.21
C LYS A 41 -4.60 -14.33 8.17
N HIS A 42 -4.65 -13.29 9.00
CA HIS A 42 -5.81 -12.42 9.13
C HIS A 42 -5.54 -11.05 8.53
N VAL A 43 -6.50 -10.53 7.76
CA VAL A 43 -6.46 -9.14 7.31
C VAL A 43 -6.95 -8.25 8.45
N ILE A 44 -6.09 -7.32 8.88
CA ILE A 44 -6.38 -6.39 9.98
C ILE A 44 -6.64 -4.96 9.49
N LEU A 45 -6.30 -4.64 8.23
CA LEU A 45 -6.67 -3.39 7.55
C LEU A 45 -6.87 -3.66 6.07
N LYS A 46 -7.93 -3.09 5.50
CA LYS A 46 -8.13 -2.95 4.05
C LYS A 46 -8.45 -1.50 3.73
N THR A 47 -7.78 -0.95 2.74
CA THR A 47 -8.02 0.43 2.33
C THR A 47 -7.56 0.64 0.89
N ASP A 48 -8.15 1.62 0.23
CA ASP A 48 -7.74 2.05 -1.10
C ASP A 48 -6.97 3.37 -0.97
N ALA A 49 -5.93 3.55 -1.80
CA ALA A 49 -5.15 4.78 -1.84
C ALA A 49 -4.80 5.17 -3.27
N ILE A 50 -4.70 6.48 -3.51
CA ILE A 50 -4.18 7.01 -4.76
C ILE A 50 -2.77 7.49 -4.49
N LEU A 51 -1.78 6.73 -4.95
CA LEU A 51 -0.38 7.09 -4.82
C LEU A 51 -0.01 8.10 -5.92
N ARG A 52 0.38 9.31 -5.49
CA ARG A 52 0.89 10.39 -6.34
C ARG A 52 2.35 10.68 -5.98
N ARG A 53 2.87 11.84 -6.42
CA ARG A 53 4.21 12.31 -6.04
C ARG A 53 4.36 12.50 -4.53
N ASP A 54 3.33 13.03 -3.88
CA ASP A 54 3.34 13.21 -2.42
C ASP A 54 3.03 11.90 -1.69
N PRO A 55 3.63 11.67 -0.51
CA PRO A 55 3.33 10.49 0.29
C PRO A 55 1.89 10.45 0.77
N VAL A 56 1.33 9.23 0.84
CA VAL A 56 0.03 8.99 1.46
C VAL A 56 0.24 8.44 2.86
N PHE A 57 -0.42 9.07 3.84
CA PHE A 57 -0.44 8.64 5.23
C PHE A 57 -1.77 7.97 5.53
N ILE A 58 -1.71 6.73 6.01
CA ILE A 58 -2.88 5.91 6.31
C ILE A 58 -2.83 5.57 7.80
N ALA A 59 -3.88 5.97 8.52
CA ALA A 59 -4.07 5.56 9.90
C ALA A 59 -4.46 4.07 9.95
N GLY A 60 -3.62 3.25 10.57
CA GLY A 60 -3.86 1.84 10.78
C GLY A 60 -4.60 1.54 12.09
N PRO A 61 -4.73 0.25 12.43
CA PRO A 61 -5.37 -0.19 13.67
C PRO A 61 -4.53 0.19 14.90
N ASN A 62 -5.18 0.11 16.07
CA ASN A 62 -4.46 0.18 17.35
C ASN A 62 -3.45 -0.98 17.43
N TRP A 63 -2.28 -0.71 17.99
CA TRP A 63 -1.19 -1.67 18.08
C TRP A 63 -0.42 -1.48 19.39
N GLY A 64 -0.54 -2.43 20.31
CA GLY A 64 -0.12 -2.23 21.70
C GLY A 64 -0.81 -0.99 22.30
N ASP A 65 -0.05 -0.13 22.96
CA ASP A 65 -0.53 1.14 23.53
C ASP A 65 -0.52 2.31 22.51
N GLY A 66 -0.36 2.01 21.22
CA GLY A 66 -0.25 3.00 20.15
C GLY A 66 -1.15 2.72 18.96
N ARG A 67 -0.82 3.36 17.83
CA ARG A 67 -1.51 3.18 16.54
C ARG A 67 -0.48 2.96 15.45
N LEU A 68 -0.71 1.97 14.60
CA LEU A 68 0.10 1.77 13.41
C LEU A 68 -0.17 2.88 12.40
N ILE A 69 0.87 3.44 11.79
CA ILE A 69 0.76 4.39 10.68
C ILE A 69 1.47 3.80 9.47
N LEU A 70 0.78 3.72 8.34
CA LEU A 70 1.38 3.31 7.08
C LEU A 70 1.68 4.56 6.24
N VAL A 71 2.88 4.61 5.69
CA VAL A 71 3.31 5.69 4.79
C VAL A 71 3.71 5.07 3.46
N LEU A 72 2.95 5.37 2.41
CA LEU A 72 3.31 5.01 1.05
C LEU A 72 3.94 6.22 0.35
N LYS A 73 5.11 6.02 -0.25
CA LYS A 73 5.80 7.03 -1.05
C LYS A 73 6.40 6.38 -2.28
N LEU A 74 6.43 7.11 -3.39
CA LEU A 74 7.24 6.72 -4.53
C LEU A 74 8.72 6.86 -4.15
N GLY A 75 9.49 5.79 -4.31
CA GLY A 75 10.93 5.85 -4.19
C GLY A 75 11.52 6.71 -5.32
N LYS A 76 12.62 7.41 -5.08
CA LYS A 76 13.47 7.83 -6.19
C LYS A 76 14.10 6.58 -6.77
N ASP A 77 14.11 6.44 -8.10
CA ASP A 77 14.95 5.43 -8.73
C ASP A 77 16.37 5.57 -8.16
N ARG A 78 16.93 4.45 -7.71
CA ARG A 78 18.38 4.36 -7.56
C ARG A 78 18.92 4.46 -8.98
N THR A 79 19.23 5.67 -9.46
CA THR A 79 20.14 5.84 -10.58
C THR A 79 21.43 5.08 -10.21
N PRO A 80 21.85 4.06 -10.98
CA PRO A 80 23.19 3.52 -10.85
C PRO A 80 24.25 4.59 -11.12
#